data_AF-A0A6J6JCS1-F1
#
_entry.id   AF-A0A6J6JCS1-F1
#
_cell.length_a   1.000
_cell.length_b   1.000
_cell.length_c   1.000
_cell.angle_alpha   90.00
_cell.angle_beta   90.00
_cell.angle_gamma   90.00
#
_symmetry.space_group_name_H-M   'P 1'
#
loop_
_entity.id
_entity.type
_entity.pdbx_description
1 polymer ?
#
loop_
_entity_poly.entity_id
_entity_poly.type
_entity_poly.pdbx_seq_one_letter_code
_entity_poly.pdbx_strand_id
1 'polypeptide(L)'
;MRRRIFSGVFVLAPVFSAVQLVRERYVFQRRNLLDRDVTSVELIAGCHLLICVISLWVVCEALIGLKNARVISHVPESSHHRRFSALLLGGLAIIGHSQSAEVHRVDVAEEAGLPVESALTPAMAALLLRDILQRRRDQIRRNAIPDVLRDDEVVLLSKVQQLAADSPSRDVVMKLDYSLPAVKVLMDAVERIDKTQFCASGNAVLVVRLYGYPEVKSRSGQRASFRKKRALELVVWLSLNRDRPRRSAARTAMWQIDVSDATFSTVVSDMRRGLSDLDSSINRGEILPTTYSDELLLSVHITTDYELLRHSLAAFREDCSQYLDLAHQLAEIRDVPLSGTSYEWADLDGTTTRLIITAMQASQELAEYAKSVGNVELMMVAVSAGLRVMPGNEELLEIQQSFIPQASLSRSMKTG
;
A
#
# COMPACT_ATOMS: atom_id res chain seq x y z
N MET A 1 -15.77 -16.68 -48.65
CA MET A 1 -14.51 -15.88 -48.68
C MET A 1 -14.25 -15.06 -47.42
N ARG A 2 -15.24 -14.35 -46.83
CA ARG A 2 -15.05 -13.49 -45.63
C ARG A 2 -14.45 -14.17 -44.38
N ARG A 3 -14.73 -15.44 -44.09
CA ARG A 3 -14.18 -16.15 -42.90
C ARG A 3 -12.68 -16.51 -43.00
N ARG A 4 -12.14 -16.73 -44.21
CA ARG A 4 -10.71 -17.06 -44.38
C ARG A 4 -9.81 -15.82 -44.29
N ILE A 5 -10.31 -14.66 -44.70
CA ILE A 5 -9.60 -13.37 -44.58
C ILE A 5 -9.57 -12.92 -43.10
N PHE A 6 -10.66 -13.14 -42.35
CA PHE A 6 -10.75 -12.81 -40.92
C PHE A 6 -9.74 -13.61 -40.06
N SER A 7 -9.55 -14.90 -40.34
CA SER A 7 -8.62 -15.73 -39.58
C SER A 7 -7.15 -15.45 -39.89
N GLY A 8 -6.84 -14.98 -41.10
CA GLY A 8 -5.46 -14.64 -41.49
C GLY A 8 -4.96 -13.36 -40.81
N VAL A 9 -5.78 -12.31 -40.77
CA VAL A 9 -5.38 -11.01 -40.21
C VAL A 9 -5.29 -11.04 -38.67
N PHE A 10 -6.21 -11.72 -37.98
CA PHE A 10 -6.26 -11.70 -36.52
C PHE A 10 -5.38 -12.74 -35.81
N VAL A 11 -4.81 -13.71 -36.54
CA VAL A 11 -3.91 -14.71 -35.96
C VAL A 11 -2.49 -14.52 -36.45
N LEU A 12 -2.27 -14.24 -37.75
CA LEU A 12 -0.91 -14.14 -38.29
C LEU A 12 -0.24 -12.79 -37.96
N ALA A 13 -0.99 -11.68 -37.96
CA ALA A 13 -0.44 -10.36 -37.67
C ALA A 13 0.08 -10.19 -36.23
N PRO A 14 -0.64 -10.61 -35.16
CA PRO A 14 -0.11 -10.53 -33.80
C PRO A 14 1.02 -11.54 -33.55
N VAL A 15 0.96 -12.74 -34.15
CA VAL A 15 2.06 -13.72 -34.03
C VAL A 15 3.32 -13.21 -34.72
N PHE A 16 3.21 -12.64 -35.92
CA PHE A 16 4.33 -12.01 -36.62
C PHE A 16 4.91 -10.82 -35.84
N SER A 17 4.04 -9.99 -35.25
CA SER A 17 4.45 -8.83 -34.43
C SER A 17 5.13 -9.24 -33.13
N ALA A 18 4.63 -10.28 -32.47
CA ALA A 18 5.25 -10.84 -31.26
C ALA A 18 6.62 -11.49 -31.57
N VAL A 19 6.75 -12.20 -32.69
CA VAL A 19 8.03 -12.77 -33.13
C VAL A 19 9.04 -11.68 -33.46
N GLN A 20 8.62 -10.57 -34.09
CA GLN A 20 9.48 -9.42 -34.33
C GLN A 20 9.96 -8.75 -33.03
N LEU A 21 9.06 -8.53 -32.07
CA LEU A 21 9.40 -7.99 -30.76
C LEU A 21 10.40 -8.85 -29.99
N VAL A 22 10.29 -10.18 -30.07
CA VAL A 22 11.19 -11.13 -29.39
C VAL A 22 12.53 -11.27 -30.12
N ARG A 23 12.54 -11.28 -31.46
CA ARG A 23 13.75 -11.47 -32.27
C ARG A 23 14.72 -10.28 -32.16
N GLU A 24 14.20 -9.08 -32.08
CA GLU A 24 14.97 -7.83 -32.05
C GLU A 24 15.39 -7.40 -30.61
N ARG A 25 15.00 -8.15 -29.56
CA ARG A 25 15.33 -7.87 -28.14
C ARG A 25 15.20 -6.38 -27.76
N TYR A 26 14.07 -5.76 -28.10
CA TYR A 26 13.82 -4.34 -27.78
C TYR A 26 13.91 -4.09 -26.27
N VAL A 27 14.90 -3.30 -25.84
CA VAL A 27 15.00 -2.79 -24.47
C VAL A 27 14.15 -1.52 -24.40
N PHE A 28 12.91 -1.63 -23.92
CA PHE A 28 12.08 -0.46 -23.66
C PHE A 28 12.64 0.32 -22.48
N GLN A 29 13.36 1.42 -22.75
CA GLN A 29 13.56 2.46 -21.75
C GLN A 29 12.24 3.21 -21.57
N ARG A 30 11.85 3.44 -20.31
CA ARG A 30 10.60 4.11 -19.92
C ARG A 30 10.67 5.60 -20.30
N ARG A 31 10.48 5.92 -21.58
CA ARG A 31 10.42 7.29 -22.13
C ARG A 31 9.05 7.53 -22.76
N ASN A 32 8.59 8.78 -22.73
CA ASN A 32 7.31 9.16 -23.32
C ASN A 32 7.41 9.05 -24.85
N LEU A 33 6.41 8.44 -25.51
CA LEU A 33 6.36 8.25 -26.97
C LEU A 33 6.29 9.56 -27.79
N LEU A 34 6.22 10.72 -27.13
CA LEU A 34 6.17 12.05 -27.72
C LEU A 34 7.44 12.87 -27.46
N ASP A 35 8.48 12.25 -26.90
CA ASP A 35 9.76 12.92 -26.70
C ASP A 35 10.44 13.19 -28.04
N ARG A 36 11.20 14.29 -28.14
CA ARG A 36 11.71 14.79 -29.43
C ARG A 36 12.77 13.88 -30.08
N ASP A 37 13.28 12.92 -29.31
CA ASP A 37 14.39 12.03 -29.65
C ASP A 37 13.97 10.56 -29.86
N VAL A 38 12.67 10.28 -30.07
CA VAL A 38 12.18 8.93 -30.35
C VAL A 38 12.75 8.42 -31.68
N THR A 39 13.42 7.28 -31.62
CA THR A 39 14.02 6.66 -32.82
C THR A 39 12.96 5.94 -33.66
N SER A 40 13.15 5.88 -34.98
CA SER A 40 12.23 5.14 -35.88
C SER A 40 12.03 3.68 -35.47
N VAL A 41 13.01 3.11 -34.76
CA VAL A 41 13.03 1.74 -34.25
C VAL A 41 12.06 1.57 -33.07
N GLU A 42 12.00 2.53 -32.15
CA GLU A 42 11.05 2.54 -31.02
C GLU A 42 9.60 2.75 -31.50
N LEU A 43 9.41 3.58 -32.53
CA LEU A 43 8.10 3.81 -33.15
C LEU A 43 7.55 2.52 -33.78
N ILE A 44 8.38 1.76 -34.49
CA ILE A 44 8.02 0.47 -35.09
C ILE A 44 7.67 -0.56 -34.00
N ALA A 45 8.44 -0.61 -32.91
CA ALA A 45 8.13 -1.49 -31.77
C ALA A 45 6.79 -1.13 -31.12
N GLY A 46 6.49 0.17 -30.96
CA GLY A 46 5.21 0.66 -30.47
C GLY A 46 4.03 0.24 -31.36
N CYS A 47 4.18 0.33 -32.69
CA CYS A 47 3.18 -0.14 -33.65
C CYS A 47 2.92 -1.65 -33.52
N HIS A 48 3.97 -2.47 -33.38
CA HIS A 48 3.82 -3.91 -33.17
C HIS A 48 3.12 -4.25 -31.86
N LEU A 49 3.43 -3.53 -30.78
CA LEU A 49 2.75 -3.69 -29.49
C LEU A 49 1.26 -3.36 -29.58
N LEU A 50 0.92 -2.26 -30.27
CA LEU A 50 -0.46 -1.84 -30.49
C LEU A 50 -1.27 -2.91 -31.26
N ILE A 51 -0.68 -3.52 -32.28
CA ILE A 51 -1.30 -4.61 -33.04
C ILE A 51 -1.59 -5.82 -32.15
N CYS A 52 -0.68 -6.17 -31.24
CA CYS A 52 -0.88 -7.25 -30.28
C CYS A 52 -2.01 -6.94 -29.29
N VAL A 53 -2.05 -5.72 -28.74
CA VAL A 53 -3.10 -5.30 -27.80
C VAL A 53 -4.48 -5.30 -28.45
N ILE A 54 -4.60 -4.76 -29.66
CA ILE A 54 -5.86 -4.74 -30.41
C ILE A 54 -6.32 -6.16 -30.75
N SER A 55 -5.39 -7.04 -31.11
CA SER A 55 -5.74 -8.43 -31.42
C SER A 55 -6.22 -9.19 -30.17
N LEU A 56 -5.57 -8.96 -29.02
CA LEU A 56 -5.99 -9.54 -27.73
C LEU A 56 -7.39 -9.05 -27.31
N TRP A 57 -7.66 -7.75 -27.49
CA TRP A 57 -8.98 -7.16 -27.24
C TRP A 57 -10.08 -7.87 -28.04
N VAL A 58 -9.87 -8.09 -29.34
CA VAL A 58 -10.85 -8.74 -30.22
C VAL A 58 -11.10 -10.19 -29.81
N VAL A 59 -10.06 -10.91 -29.36
CA VAL A 59 -10.21 -12.27 -28.83
C VAL A 59 -11.00 -12.30 -27.52
N CYS A 60 -10.71 -11.36 -26.60
CA CYS A 60 -11.46 -11.23 -25.34
C CYS A 60 -12.95 -10.95 -25.59
N GLU A 61 -13.28 -10.02 -26.49
CA GLU A 61 -14.66 -9.73 -26.90
C GLU A 61 -15.37 -10.95 -27.51
N ALA A 62 -14.69 -11.69 -28.39
CA ALA A 62 -15.25 -12.91 -28.98
C ALA A 62 -15.53 -14.00 -27.93
N LEU A 63 -14.63 -14.17 -26.95
CA LEU A 63 -14.79 -15.14 -25.86
C LEU A 63 -15.91 -14.77 -24.88
N ILE A 64 -16.08 -13.46 -24.60
CA ILE A 64 -17.17 -12.95 -23.77
C ILE A 64 -18.51 -13.11 -24.50
N GLY A 65 -18.56 -12.83 -25.80
CA GLY A 65 -19.75 -13.05 -26.64
C GLY A 65 -20.20 -14.52 -26.69
N LEU A 66 -19.26 -15.46 -26.73
CA LEU A 66 -19.53 -16.91 -26.68
C LEU A 66 -20.06 -17.39 -25.32
N LYS A 67 -19.61 -16.77 -24.22
CA LYS A 67 -20.10 -17.06 -22.86
C LYS A 67 -21.54 -16.58 -22.65
N ASN A 68 -21.89 -15.41 -23.19
CA ASN A 68 -23.23 -14.83 -23.08
C ASN A 68 -24.27 -15.54 -23.97
N ALA A 69 -23.86 -16.23 -25.03
CA ALA A 69 -24.78 -17.02 -25.87
C ALA A 69 -25.23 -18.35 -25.24
N ARG A 70 -24.52 -18.87 -24.23
CA ARG A 70 -24.90 -20.12 -23.51
C ARG A 70 -25.75 -19.88 -22.27
N VAL A 71 -25.90 -18.63 -21.84
CA VAL A 71 -26.57 -18.26 -20.59
C VAL A 71 -27.56 -17.15 -20.93
N ILE A 72 -28.85 -17.47 -20.87
CA ILE A 72 -30.05 -16.61 -20.95
C ILE A 72 -30.94 -16.85 -22.18
N SER A 73 -31.87 -17.80 -22.03
CA SER A 73 -33.28 -17.51 -22.32
C SER A 73 -33.88 -16.77 -21.12
N HIS A 74 -34.62 -15.69 -21.40
CA HIS A 74 -35.35 -14.80 -20.49
C HIS A 74 -34.54 -13.78 -19.68
N VAL A 75 -34.57 -12.52 -20.15
CA VAL A 75 -34.94 -11.24 -19.49
C VAL A 75 -34.34 -10.08 -20.32
N PRO A 76 -35.04 -8.94 -20.49
CA PRO A 76 -34.84 -8.05 -21.63
C PRO A 76 -33.69 -7.07 -21.47
N GLU A 77 -33.18 -6.68 -22.64
CA GLU A 77 -32.13 -5.70 -22.89
C GLU A 77 -32.39 -4.35 -22.20
N SER A 78 -31.41 -3.85 -21.45
CA SER A 78 -30.84 -2.50 -21.63
C SER A 78 -29.94 -2.11 -20.45
N SER A 79 -28.65 -1.89 -20.71
CA SER A 79 -27.79 -0.88 -20.05
C SER A 79 -26.29 -1.13 -20.23
N HIS A 80 -25.87 -2.36 -20.55
CA HIS A 80 -24.44 -2.69 -20.64
C HIS A 80 -23.76 -2.16 -21.93
N HIS A 81 -24.48 -2.07 -23.05
CA HIS A 81 -23.89 -1.64 -24.33
C HIS A 81 -23.60 -0.13 -24.45
N ARG A 82 -24.25 0.73 -23.64
CA ARG A 82 -23.98 2.19 -23.62
C ARG A 82 -22.89 2.62 -22.62
N ARG A 83 -22.55 1.77 -21.65
CA ARG A 83 -21.51 2.08 -20.65
C ARG A 83 -20.10 1.80 -21.16
N PHE A 84 -19.95 0.87 -22.11
CA PHE A 84 -18.64 0.51 -22.65
C PHE A 84 -18.22 1.35 -23.87
N SER A 85 -19.18 1.84 -24.65
CA SER A 85 -18.94 2.77 -25.77
C SER A 85 -18.55 4.19 -25.30
N ALA A 86 -18.96 4.60 -24.09
CA ALA A 86 -18.54 5.87 -23.48
C ALA A 86 -17.09 5.85 -22.96
N LEU A 87 -16.58 4.69 -22.57
CA LEU A 87 -15.20 4.52 -22.09
C LEU A 87 -14.17 4.62 -23.22
N LEU A 88 -14.55 4.27 -24.46
CA LEU A 88 -13.65 4.33 -25.63
C LEU A 88 -13.63 5.70 -26.33
N LEU A 89 -14.71 6.48 -26.25
CA LEU A 89 -14.70 7.90 -26.66
C LEU A 89 -13.99 8.79 -25.63
N GLY A 90 -13.91 8.37 -24.37
CA GLY A 90 -13.04 8.99 -23.35
C GLY A 90 -11.55 8.68 -23.53
N GLY A 91 -11.22 7.52 -24.10
CA GLY A 91 -9.82 7.09 -24.33
C GLY A 91 -9.15 7.71 -25.56
N LEU A 92 -9.91 8.28 -26.50
CA LEU A 92 -9.37 8.99 -27.68
C LEU A 92 -9.56 10.52 -27.61
N ALA A 93 -10.18 11.04 -26.54
CA ALA A 93 -10.20 12.48 -26.22
C ALA A 93 -9.05 12.92 -25.31
N ILE A 94 -8.12 12.01 -24.97
CA ILE A 94 -6.81 12.35 -24.36
C ILE A 94 -5.77 12.48 -25.50
N ILE A 95 -6.15 13.19 -26.57
CA ILE A 95 -5.22 13.79 -27.52
C ILE A 95 -5.75 15.19 -27.77
N GLY A 96 -5.11 16.16 -27.10
CA GLY A 96 -5.40 17.58 -27.25
C GLY A 96 -6.50 18.08 -26.32
N HIS A 97 -6.18 18.24 -25.02
CA HIS A 97 -6.57 19.40 -24.21
C HIS A 97 -5.57 19.51 -23.06
N SER A 98 -4.37 20.01 -23.38
CA SER A 98 -3.54 20.72 -22.42
C SER A 98 -4.22 22.06 -22.11
N GLN A 99 -5.34 22.03 -21.42
CA GLN A 99 -5.72 23.18 -20.61
C GLN A 99 -4.95 23.02 -19.32
N SER A 100 -3.97 23.90 -19.14
CA SER A 100 -3.44 24.27 -17.84
C SER A 100 -4.61 24.31 -16.87
N ALA A 101 -4.67 23.32 -15.98
CA ALA A 101 -5.42 23.50 -14.76
C ALA A 101 -4.75 24.68 -14.08
N GLU A 102 -5.40 25.83 -14.19
CA GLU A 102 -5.28 26.93 -13.26
C GLU A 102 -5.61 26.33 -11.90
N VAL A 103 -4.59 25.69 -11.31
CA VAL A 103 -4.48 25.52 -9.88
C VAL A 103 -4.69 26.93 -9.39
N HIS A 104 -5.79 27.11 -8.67
CA HIS A 104 -6.01 28.26 -7.83
C HIS A 104 -4.76 28.31 -6.93
N ARG A 105 -3.75 29.06 -7.39
CA ARG A 105 -2.62 29.50 -6.60
C ARG A 105 -3.28 30.37 -5.56
N VAL A 106 -3.73 29.75 -4.49
CA VAL A 106 -3.78 30.47 -3.24
C VAL A 106 -2.33 30.81 -3.00
N ASP A 107 -2.00 32.08 -3.22
CA ASP A 107 -0.74 32.70 -2.85
C ASP A 107 -0.58 32.60 -1.33
N VAL A 108 -0.30 31.41 -0.82
CA VAL A 108 0.12 31.17 0.58
C VAL A 108 1.65 31.19 0.68
N ALA A 109 2.33 31.68 -0.36
CA ALA A 109 3.74 32.07 -0.28
C ALA A 109 3.93 33.48 0.35
N GLU A 110 2.87 34.09 0.87
CA GLU A 110 2.88 35.49 1.32
C GLU A 110 2.72 35.66 2.85
N GLU A 111 3.03 34.64 3.65
CA GLU A 111 3.16 34.80 5.12
C GLU A 111 4.60 34.66 5.64
N ALA A 112 5.57 34.45 4.74
CA ALA A 112 7.00 34.57 5.01
C ALA A 112 7.70 35.17 3.78
N GLY A 113 7.41 36.43 3.47
CA GLY A 113 7.81 37.08 2.22
C GLY A 113 9.31 37.22 1.99
N LEU A 114 9.97 36.16 1.48
CA LEU A 114 11.20 36.24 0.67
C LEU A 114 11.28 35.02 -0.27
N PRO A 115 11.43 35.20 -1.60
CA PRO A 115 11.64 34.09 -2.52
C PRO A 115 12.96 33.37 -2.20
N VAL A 116 12.96 32.04 -2.22
CA VAL A 116 14.13 31.16 -1.89
C VAL A 116 15.39 31.57 -2.65
N GLU A 117 15.22 32.03 -3.90
CA GLU A 117 16.27 32.54 -4.80
C GLU A 117 16.97 33.80 -4.27
N SER A 118 16.30 34.58 -3.42
CA SER A 118 16.85 35.77 -2.76
C SER A 118 17.50 35.48 -1.40
N ALA A 119 17.24 34.31 -0.82
CA ALA A 119 17.67 33.96 0.54
C ALA A 119 18.79 32.92 0.58
N LEU A 120 18.93 32.09 -0.47
CA LEU A 120 19.93 31.02 -0.54
C LEU A 120 20.81 31.18 -1.78
N THR A 121 22.13 31.17 -1.56
CA THR A 121 23.09 31.00 -2.65
C THR A 121 23.11 29.53 -3.13
N PRO A 122 23.52 29.25 -4.37
CA PRO A 122 23.68 27.87 -4.87
C PRO A 122 24.54 26.98 -3.95
N ALA A 123 25.60 27.53 -3.38
CA ALA A 123 26.47 26.82 -2.43
C ALA A 123 25.75 26.48 -1.11
N MET A 124 24.93 27.40 -0.59
CA MET A 124 24.12 27.16 0.61
C MET A 124 23.02 26.14 0.37
N ALA A 125 22.41 26.15 -0.83
CA ALA A 125 21.43 25.14 -1.24
C ALA A 125 22.07 23.75 -1.30
N ALA A 126 23.28 23.62 -1.88
CA ALA A 126 24.03 22.36 -1.91
C ALA A 126 24.41 21.86 -0.50
N LEU A 127 24.82 22.76 0.39
CA LEU A 127 25.12 22.44 1.79
C LEU A 127 23.88 21.98 2.56
N LEU A 128 22.74 22.63 2.36
CA LEU A 128 21.46 22.23 2.95
C LEU A 128 21.07 20.81 2.51
N LEU A 129 21.15 20.50 1.22
CA LEU A 129 20.86 19.15 0.72
C LEU A 129 21.79 18.10 1.33
N ARG A 130 23.08 18.41 1.48
CA ARG A 130 24.04 17.52 2.12
C ARG A 130 23.68 17.24 3.58
N ASP A 131 23.32 18.28 4.35
CA ASP A 131 22.92 18.13 5.76
C ASP A 131 21.63 17.31 5.89
N ILE A 132 20.63 17.58 5.04
CA ILE A 132 19.38 16.78 4.97
C ILE A 132 19.69 15.30 4.72
N LEU A 133 20.50 15.00 3.70
CA LEU A 133 20.86 13.61 3.36
C LEU A 133 21.62 12.90 4.49
N GLN A 134 22.53 13.62 5.17
CA GLN A 134 23.28 13.08 6.30
C GLN A 134 22.33 12.73 7.45
N ARG A 135 21.40 13.62 7.80
CA ARG A 135 20.42 13.39 8.88
C ARG A 135 19.45 12.26 8.57
N ARG A 136 18.97 12.15 7.32
CA ARG A 136 18.15 11.01 6.89
C ARG A 136 18.91 9.69 7.00
N ARG A 137 20.20 9.68 6.66
CA ARG A 137 21.06 8.49 6.84
C ARG A 137 21.23 8.11 8.30
N ASP A 138 21.39 9.09 9.18
CA ASP A 138 21.50 8.86 10.63
C ASP A 138 20.18 8.44 11.27
N GLN A 139 19.03 8.85 10.72
CA GLN A 139 17.71 8.35 11.10
C GLN A 139 17.56 6.87 10.75
N ILE A 140 17.90 6.48 9.50
CA ILE A 140 17.87 5.09 9.04
C ILE A 140 18.77 4.20 9.91
N ARG A 141 19.99 4.64 10.23
CA ARG A 141 20.90 3.91 11.12
C ARG A 141 20.35 3.67 12.53
N ARG A 142 19.51 4.58 13.01
CA ARG A 142 18.86 4.49 14.33
C ARG A 142 17.50 3.81 14.28
N ASN A 143 17.14 3.19 13.15
CA ASN A 143 15.82 2.60 12.89
C ASN A 143 14.66 3.60 13.12
N ALA A 144 14.92 4.91 13.00
CA ALA A 144 13.87 5.93 13.05
C ALA A 144 13.31 6.11 11.63
N ILE A 145 12.00 5.90 11.48
CA ILE A 145 11.32 6.11 10.19
C ILE A 145 11.23 7.63 9.95
N PRO A 146 11.76 8.15 8.83
CA PRO A 146 11.71 9.58 8.53
C PRO A 146 10.29 10.05 8.17
N ASP A 147 9.83 11.17 8.72
CA ASP A 147 8.55 11.78 8.33
C ASP A 147 8.54 12.20 6.84
N VAL A 148 7.38 12.10 6.20
CA VAL A 148 7.17 12.45 4.80
C VAL A 148 7.00 13.97 4.68
N LEU A 149 7.69 14.57 3.71
CA LEU A 149 7.57 16.00 3.44
C LEU A 149 6.16 16.32 2.92
N ARG A 150 5.60 17.43 3.40
CA ARG A 150 4.34 18.01 2.93
C ARG A 150 4.51 18.59 1.53
N ASP A 151 3.40 18.84 0.83
CA ASP A 151 3.44 19.23 -0.58
C ASP A 151 4.17 20.57 -0.79
N ASP A 152 3.99 21.52 0.13
CA ASP A 152 4.72 22.79 0.20
C ASP A 152 6.23 22.59 0.46
N GLU A 153 6.58 21.67 1.36
CA GLU A 153 7.97 21.30 1.68
C GLU A 153 8.65 20.57 0.51
N VAL A 154 7.90 19.75 -0.24
CA VAL A 154 8.38 19.07 -1.46
C VAL A 154 8.66 20.09 -2.54
N VAL A 155 7.77 21.07 -2.74
CA VAL A 155 7.96 22.17 -3.68
C VAL A 155 9.18 23.01 -3.27
N LEU A 156 9.32 23.31 -1.98
CA LEU A 156 10.47 24.05 -1.44
C LEU A 156 11.79 23.28 -1.65
N LEU A 157 11.81 21.98 -1.34
CA LEU A 157 12.98 21.11 -1.55
C LEU A 157 13.36 21.03 -3.03
N SER A 158 12.36 20.96 -3.92
CA SER A 158 12.58 20.95 -5.38
C SER A 158 13.23 22.24 -5.86
N LYS A 159 12.82 23.39 -5.34
CA LYS A 159 13.47 24.69 -5.63
C LYS A 159 14.91 24.74 -5.11
N VAL A 160 15.17 24.23 -3.90
CA VAL A 160 16.53 24.12 -3.35
C VAL A 160 17.41 23.21 -4.21
N GLN A 161 16.87 22.10 -4.72
CA GLN A 161 17.59 21.20 -5.64
C GLN A 161 17.95 21.90 -6.96
N GLN A 162 17.02 22.66 -7.53
CA GLN A 162 17.28 23.45 -8.74
C GLN A 162 18.39 24.48 -8.50
N LEU A 163 18.33 25.23 -7.39
CA LEU A 163 19.37 26.21 -7.02
C LEU A 163 20.73 25.57 -6.76
N ALA A 164 20.77 24.36 -6.16
CA ALA A 164 22.01 23.64 -5.91
C ALA A 164 22.67 23.10 -7.19
N ALA A 165 21.88 22.82 -8.24
CA ALA A 165 22.38 22.32 -9.52
C ALA A 165 23.31 23.33 -10.21
N ASP A 166 23.11 24.62 -9.95
CA ASP A 166 23.92 25.72 -10.48
C ASP A 166 25.20 25.97 -9.66
N SER A 167 25.46 25.18 -8.60
CA SER A 167 26.63 25.39 -7.75
C SER A 167 27.90 24.81 -8.39
N PRO A 168 28.98 25.61 -8.57
CA PRO A 168 30.26 25.07 -8.98
C PRO A 168 30.81 24.18 -7.86
N SER A 169 31.05 22.92 -8.19
CA SER A 169 31.60 21.90 -7.30
C SER A 169 32.96 22.32 -6.72
N ARG A 170 32.96 22.94 -5.54
CA ARG A 170 34.16 23.20 -4.73
C ARG A 170 33.82 23.11 -3.25
N ASP A 171 34.77 22.55 -2.50
CA ASP A 171 34.81 22.50 -1.04
C ASP A 171 34.83 23.92 -0.43
N VAL A 172 33.69 24.60 -0.47
CA VAL A 172 33.49 25.83 0.27
C VAL A 172 33.12 25.42 1.70
N VAL A 173 34.02 25.67 2.63
CA VAL A 173 33.74 25.56 4.08
C VAL A 173 32.84 26.74 4.46
N MET A 174 31.57 26.66 4.09
CA MET A 174 30.51 27.55 4.53
C MET A 174 29.69 26.86 5.61
N LYS A 175 29.31 27.63 6.64
CA LYS A 175 28.40 27.16 7.69
C LYS A 175 26.98 27.51 7.28
N LEU A 176 26.08 26.53 7.34
CA LEU A 176 24.67 26.76 7.05
C LEU A 176 24.05 27.62 8.16
N ASP A 177 23.35 28.69 7.77
CA ASP A 177 22.58 29.51 8.70
C ASP A 177 21.18 28.94 8.87
N TYR A 178 20.94 28.32 10.03
CA TYR A 178 19.66 27.71 10.39
C TYR A 178 18.57 28.74 10.72
N SER A 179 18.89 30.03 10.81
CA SER A 179 17.90 31.09 11.01
C SER A 179 17.15 31.46 9.73
N LEU A 180 17.70 31.09 8.56
CA LEU A 180 17.07 31.36 7.27
C LEU A 180 15.73 30.62 7.15
N PRO A 181 14.64 31.28 6.71
CA PRO A 181 13.32 30.67 6.68
C PRO A 181 13.26 29.35 5.90
N ALA A 182 13.87 29.30 4.72
CA ALA A 182 13.90 28.10 3.88
C ALA A 182 14.70 26.95 4.50
N VAL A 183 15.82 27.26 5.18
CA VAL A 183 16.63 26.27 5.91
C VAL A 183 15.82 25.76 7.09
N LYS A 184 15.29 26.66 7.91
CA LYS A 184 14.53 26.33 9.11
C LYS A 184 13.33 25.42 8.78
N VAL A 185 12.51 25.80 7.80
CA VAL A 185 11.33 25.00 7.41
C VAL A 185 11.72 23.58 6.99
N LEU A 186 12.75 23.43 6.14
CA LEU A 186 13.19 22.11 5.68
C LEU A 186 13.85 21.29 6.79
N MET A 187 14.64 21.93 7.66
CA MET A 187 15.29 21.26 8.78
C MET A 187 14.28 20.82 9.84
N ASP A 188 13.31 21.68 10.19
CA ASP A 188 12.20 21.34 11.08
C ASP A 188 11.33 20.21 10.49
N ALA A 189 11.15 20.17 9.17
CA ALA A 189 10.44 19.08 8.49
C ALA A 189 11.23 17.76 8.51
N VAL A 190 12.55 17.81 8.32
CA VAL A 190 13.43 16.62 8.33
C VAL A 190 13.61 16.08 9.75
N GLU A 191 13.66 16.96 10.74
CA GLU A 191 13.76 16.63 12.16
C GLU A 191 12.41 16.34 12.80
N ARG A 192 11.29 16.52 12.08
CA ARG A 192 9.95 16.27 12.60
C ARG A 192 9.88 14.83 13.09
N ILE A 193 9.73 14.68 14.40
CA ILE A 193 9.42 13.40 15.02
C ILE A 193 8.01 13.04 14.56
N ASP A 194 7.89 11.86 13.99
CA ASP A 194 6.66 11.30 13.46
C ASP A 194 5.47 11.60 14.38
N LYS A 195 4.49 12.38 13.88
CA LYS A 195 3.23 12.60 14.61
C LYS A 195 2.41 11.32 14.69
N THR A 196 2.79 10.28 13.95
CA THR A 196 2.34 8.91 14.20
C THR A 196 3.15 8.33 15.36
N GLN A 197 2.98 8.90 16.55
CA GLN A 197 3.39 8.20 17.75
C GLN A 197 2.64 6.86 17.77
N PHE A 198 3.35 5.78 17.46
CA PHE A 198 2.88 4.44 17.74
C PHE A 198 2.57 4.39 19.23
N CYS A 199 1.36 3.95 19.61
CA CYS A 199 1.14 3.55 20.99
C CYS A 199 2.12 2.43 21.29
N ALA A 200 2.94 2.59 22.33
CA ALA A 200 3.43 1.42 23.04
C ALA A 200 2.20 0.55 23.37
N SER A 201 2.26 -0.75 23.07
CA SER A 201 1.17 -1.73 23.20
C SER A 201 0.34 -1.54 24.49
N GLY A 202 0.98 -1.10 25.59
CA GLY A 202 0.36 -0.79 26.87
C GLY A 202 -0.72 0.30 26.90
N ASN A 203 -0.81 1.21 25.92
CA ASN A 203 -1.76 2.34 25.90
C ASN A 203 -2.84 2.26 24.80
N ALA A 204 -2.82 1.23 23.95
CA ALA A 204 -3.82 1.04 22.91
C ALA A 204 -5.14 0.54 23.51
N VAL A 205 -6.24 1.24 23.25
CA VAL A 205 -7.58 0.92 23.78
C VAL A 205 -8.38 0.08 22.78
N LEU A 206 -8.12 0.27 21.48
CA LEU A 206 -8.77 -0.43 20.38
C LEU A 206 -7.74 -1.16 19.51
N VAL A 207 -8.08 -2.37 19.07
CA VAL A 207 -7.27 -3.20 18.17
C VAL A 207 -8.05 -3.47 16.90
N VAL A 208 -7.50 -3.05 15.76
CA VAL A 208 -7.96 -3.43 14.42
C VAL A 208 -7.39 -4.81 14.10
N ARG A 209 -8.27 -5.81 13.97
CA ARG A 209 -7.91 -7.18 13.65
C ARG A 209 -7.89 -7.37 12.15
N LEU A 210 -6.71 -7.64 11.59
CA LEU A 210 -6.46 -7.75 10.16
C LEU A 210 -6.29 -9.20 9.71
N TYR A 211 -5.90 -10.11 10.61
CA TYR A 211 -5.78 -11.54 10.30
C TYR A 211 -7.17 -12.21 10.30
N GLY A 212 -7.74 -12.38 9.10
CA GLY A 212 -9.12 -12.76 8.82
C GLY A 212 -10.02 -11.58 8.45
N TYR A 213 -11.35 -11.77 8.50
CA TYR A 213 -12.29 -10.69 8.21
C TYR A 213 -12.05 -9.48 9.13
N PRO A 214 -11.84 -8.26 8.59
CA PRO A 214 -11.49 -7.12 9.41
C PRO A 214 -12.54 -6.80 10.47
N GLU A 215 -12.08 -6.54 11.68
CA GLU A 215 -12.94 -6.10 12.78
C GLU A 215 -12.17 -5.19 13.72
N VAL A 216 -12.86 -4.31 14.43
CA VAL A 216 -12.23 -3.47 15.46
C VAL A 216 -12.76 -3.93 16.81
N LYS A 217 -11.85 -4.22 17.74
CA LYS A 217 -12.17 -4.71 19.09
C LYS A 217 -11.64 -3.78 20.16
N SER A 218 -12.41 -3.59 21.23
CA SER A 218 -11.90 -2.99 22.47
C SER A 218 -11.08 -3.99 23.28
N ARG A 219 -10.40 -3.52 24.33
CA ARG A 219 -9.74 -4.39 25.33
C ARG A 219 -10.69 -5.39 25.99
N SER A 220 -11.96 -5.05 26.14
CA SER A 220 -12.99 -5.93 26.70
C SER A 220 -13.54 -6.95 25.69
N GLY A 221 -13.02 -6.96 24.45
CA GLY A 221 -13.43 -7.88 23.39
C GLY A 221 -14.70 -7.48 22.63
N GLN A 222 -15.29 -6.32 22.96
CA GLN A 222 -16.46 -5.79 22.24
C GLN A 222 -16.07 -5.40 20.81
N ARG A 223 -16.96 -5.66 19.85
CA ARG A 223 -16.72 -5.39 18.42
C ARG A 223 -17.41 -4.12 17.96
N ALA A 224 -16.70 -3.28 17.21
CA ALA A 224 -17.28 -2.06 16.66
C ALA A 224 -18.38 -2.40 15.64
N SER A 225 -19.46 -1.61 15.65
CA SER A 225 -20.51 -1.72 14.64
C SER A 225 -20.50 -0.50 13.74
N PHE A 226 -20.37 -0.74 12.44
CA PHE A 226 -20.41 0.29 11.41
C PHE A 226 -21.68 0.12 10.57
N ARG A 227 -22.39 1.22 10.29
CA ARG A 227 -23.58 1.15 9.41
C ARG A 227 -23.16 1.10 7.94
N LYS A 228 -22.02 1.72 7.60
CA LYS A 228 -21.47 1.76 6.25
C LYS A 228 -20.28 0.81 6.17
N LYS A 229 -20.29 -0.13 5.21
CA LYS A 229 -19.14 -1.05 4.97
C LYS A 229 -17.81 -0.32 4.78
N ARG A 230 -17.84 0.82 4.07
CA ARG A 230 -16.66 1.66 3.83
C ARG A 230 -16.09 2.31 5.10
N ALA A 231 -16.85 2.40 6.19
CA ALA A 231 -16.33 2.95 7.44
C ALA A 231 -15.32 2.01 8.09
N LEU A 232 -15.58 0.69 8.09
CA LEU A 232 -14.62 -0.32 8.55
C LEU A 232 -13.35 -0.29 7.69
N GLU A 233 -13.51 -0.26 6.37
CA GLU A 233 -12.38 -0.19 5.44
C GLU A 233 -11.54 1.06 5.65
N LEU A 234 -12.16 2.21 5.92
CA LEU A 234 -11.44 3.44 6.23
C LEU A 234 -10.58 3.29 7.49
N VAL A 235 -11.09 2.67 8.57
CA VAL A 235 -10.28 2.39 9.76
C VAL A 235 -9.08 1.51 9.41
N VAL A 236 -9.33 0.44 8.66
CA VAL A 236 -8.29 -0.51 8.23
C VAL A 236 -7.22 0.23 7.43
N TRP A 237 -7.62 1.00 6.42
CA TRP A 237 -6.70 1.78 5.60
C TRP A 237 -5.88 2.76 6.44
N LEU A 238 -6.51 3.54 7.32
CA LEU A 238 -5.81 4.51 8.17
C LEU A 238 -4.86 3.84 9.17
N SER A 239 -5.23 2.67 9.68
CA SER A 239 -4.38 1.91 10.61
C SER A 239 -3.12 1.34 9.95
N LEU A 240 -3.18 1.09 8.63
CA LEU A 240 -2.08 0.52 7.85
C LEU A 240 -1.26 1.57 7.07
N ASN A 241 -1.78 2.79 6.95
CA ASN A 241 -1.19 3.89 6.18
C ASN A 241 -1.00 5.12 7.09
N ARG A 242 -0.53 4.88 8.32
CA ARG A 242 -0.32 5.96 9.30
C ARG A 242 0.66 7.01 8.80
N ASP A 243 1.67 6.59 8.04
CA ASP A 243 2.69 7.42 7.41
C ASP A 243 2.14 8.35 6.32
N ARG A 244 0.96 8.05 5.77
CA ARG A 244 0.32 8.82 4.69
C ARG A 244 -1.18 9.01 4.90
N PRO A 245 -1.63 9.55 6.05
CA PRO A 245 -3.04 9.55 6.43
C PRO A 245 -3.76 10.73 5.77
N ARG A 246 -3.92 10.68 4.44
CA ARG A 246 -4.55 11.74 3.64
C ARG A 246 -5.97 11.36 3.20
N ARG A 247 -6.91 12.31 3.19
CA ARG A 247 -8.30 12.08 2.77
C ARG A 247 -8.37 11.76 1.27
N SER A 248 -7.63 12.51 0.47
CA SER A 248 -7.45 12.26 -0.96
C SER A 248 -6.95 10.83 -1.22
N ALA A 249 -5.87 10.42 -0.56
CA ALA A 249 -5.30 9.08 -0.71
C ALA A 249 -6.25 7.96 -0.28
N ALA A 250 -6.91 8.11 0.88
CA ALA A 250 -7.91 7.14 1.35
C ALA A 250 -9.07 7.01 0.34
N ARG A 251 -9.51 8.13 -0.24
CA ARG A 251 -10.58 8.15 -1.22
C ARG A 251 -10.19 7.42 -2.50
N THR A 252 -9.02 7.70 -3.03
CA THR A 252 -8.48 7.03 -4.22
C THR A 252 -8.27 5.53 -3.99
N ALA A 253 -7.84 5.13 -2.79
CA ALA A 253 -7.66 3.71 -2.47
C ALA A 253 -9.00 2.97 -2.37
N MET A 254 -10.01 3.58 -1.74
CA MET A 254 -11.27 2.92 -1.45
C MET A 254 -12.27 2.98 -2.62
N TRP A 255 -12.25 4.02 -3.46
CA TRP A 255 -13.19 4.16 -4.57
C TRP A 255 -12.49 4.16 -5.92
N GLN A 256 -13.05 3.38 -6.84
CA GLN A 256 -12.65 3.36 -8.26
C GLN A 256 -13.18 4.56 -9.06
N ILE A 257 -14.09 5.34 -8.47
CA ILE A 257 -14.66 6.55 -9.06
C ILE A 257 -14.56 7.69 -8.07
N ASP A 258 -14.42 8.91 -8.56
CA ASP A 258 -14.42 10.08 -7.70
C ASP A 258 -15.76 10.20 -6.95
N VAL A 259 -15.65 10.43 -5.65
CA VAL A 259 -16.80 10.65 -4.76
C VAL A 259 -16.74 12.05 -4.17
N SER A 260 -17.92 12.64 -3.95
CA SER A 260 -18.04 13.95 -3.33
C SER A 260 -17.52 13.96 -1.89
N ASP A 261 -17.00 15.11 -1.45
CA ASP A 261 -16.54 15.30 -0.06
C ASP A 261 -17.62 15.02 0.97
N ALA A 262 -18.88 15.34 0.63
CA ALA A 262 -20.03 15.03 1.48
C ALA A 262 -20.16 13.52 1.71
N THR A 263 -20.03 12.70 0.65
CA THR A 263 -20.09 11.24 0.75
C THR A 263 -18.99 10.71 1.65
N PHE A 264 -17.75 11.14 1.42
CA PHE A 264 -16.60 10.75 2.24
C PHE A 264 -16.79 11.18 3.71
N SER A 265 -17.27 12.39 3.96
CA SER A 265 -17.55 12.91 5.31
C SER A 265 -18.60 12.07 6.04
N THR A 266 -19.61 11.53 5.35
CA THR A 266 -20.56 10.59 5.98
C THR A 266 -19.93 9.27 6.40
N VAL A 267 -18.92 8.78 5.66
CA VAL A 267 -18.17 7.56 6.01
C VAL A 267 -17.27 7.84 7.21
N VAL A 268 -16.54 8.96 7.21
CA VAL A 268 -15.73 9.41 8.35
C VAL A 268 -16.58 9.56 9.62
N SER A 269 -17.77 10.15 9.49
CA SER A 269 -18.68 10.32 10.63
C SER A 269 -19.21 8.99 11.16
N ASP A 270 -19.55 8.05 10.27
CA ASP A 270 -19.98 6.69 10.65
C ASP A 270 -18.85 5.92 11.35
N MET A 271 -17.62 6.07 10.84
CA MET A 271 -16.42 5.52 11.43
C MET A 271 -16.18 6.03 12.86
N ARG A 272 -16.15 7.35 13.05
CA ARG A 272 -15.98 7.97 14.39
C ARG A 272 -17.03 7.47 15.37
N ARG A 273 -18.29 7.40 14.94
CA ARG A 273 -19.39 6.90 15.78
C ARG A 273 -19.18 5.44 16.17
N GLY A 274 -18.92 4.56 15.20
CA GLY A 274 -18.71 3.13 15.45
C GLY A 274 -17.55 2.85 16.40
N LEU A 275 -16.48 3.66 16.33
CA LEU A 275 -15.33 3.54 17.23
C LEU A 275 -15.60 4.12 18.63
N SER A 276 -16.30 5.26 18.74
CA SER A 276 -16.62 5.83 20.06
C SER A 276 -17.63 5.03 20.86
N ASP A 277 -18.48 4.27 20.17
CA ASP A 277 -19.50 3.45 20.82
C ASP A 277 -18.87 2.21 21.51
N LEU A 278 -17.61 1.88 21.20
CA LEU A 278 -16.88 0.76 21.81
C LEU A 278 -16.29 1.08 23.19
N ASP A 279 -15.90 2.33 23.42
CA ASP A 279 -15.28 2.73 24.67
C ASP A 279 -15.62 4.19 24.98
N SER A 280 -16.40 4.38 26.05
CA SER A 280 -16.84 5.70 26.51
C SER A 280 -15.71 6.58 27.02
N SER A 281 -14.52 6.02 27.29
CA SER A 281 -13.34 6.78 27.70
C SER A 281 -12.71 7.55 26.54
N ILE A 282 -12.96 7.14 25.29
CA ILE A 282 -12.37 7.78 24.12
C ILE A 282 -13.31 8.88 23.60
N ASN A 283 -12.84 10.12 23.61
CA ASN A 283 -13.61 11.21 23.00
C ASN A 283 -13.65 11.05 21.47
N ARG A 284 -14.83 11.23 20.85
CA ARG A 284 -15.01 11.21 19.38
C ARG A 284 -14.03 12.14 18.65
N GLY A 285 -13.69 13.28 19.26
CA GLY A 285 -12.73 14.23 18.70
C GLY A 285 -11.27 13.73 18.75
N GLU A 286 -10.95 12.84 19.67
CA GLU A 286 -9.60 12.26 19.84
C GLU A 286 -9.36 11.06 18.92
N ILE A 287 -10.42 10.34 18.52
CA ILE A 287 -10.35 9.22 17.57
C ILE A 287 -9.79 9.67 16.22
N LEU A 288 -10.32 10.79 15.73
CA LEU A 288 -9.96 11.38 14.45
C LEU A 288 -10.36 12.86 14.50
N PRO A 289 -9.43 13.79 14.76
CA PRO A 289 -9.75 15.21 14.86
C PRO A 289 -10.48 15.74 13.61
N THR A 290 -11.40 16.69 13.81
CA THR A 290 -12.00 17.43 12.70
C THR A 290 -10.97 18.43 12.18
N THR A 291 -10.29 18.06 11.10
CA THR A 291 -9.37 18.94 10.37
C THR A 291 -10.08 19.56 9.16
N TYR A 292 -9.72 20.79 8.79
CA TYR A 292 -10.13 21.41 7.52
C TYR A 292 -9.08 21.22 6.41
N SER A 293 -8.03 20.43 6.67
CA SER A 293 -6.96 20.07 5.74
C SER A 293 -7.18 18.69 5.10
N ASP A 294 -6.28 18.25 4.22
CA ASP A 294 -6.31 16.88 3.68
C ASP A 294 -5.82 15.82 4.70
N GLU A 295 -5.36 16.22 5.90
CA GLU A 295 -4.88 15.29 6.93
C GLU A 295 -6.05 14.54 7.61
N LEU A 296 -5.84 13.25 7.87
CA LEU A 296 -6.80 12.32 8.47
C LEU A 296 -6.13 11.49 9.57
N LEU A 297 -5.60 12.16 10.59
CA LEU A 297 -4.81 11.53 11.65
C LEU A 297 -5.65 10.62 12.55
N LEU A 298 -5.42 9.32 12.46
CA LEU A 298 -6.01 8.33 13.36
C LEU A 298 -5.36 8.39 14.75
N SER A 299 -6.17 8.27 15.80
CA SER A 299 -5.68 8.26 17.18
C SER A 299 -4.56 7.26 17.41
N VAL A 300 -3.61 7.66 18.26
CA VAL A 300 -2.53 6.80 18.74
C VAL A 300 -3.05 5.63 19.58
N HIS A 301 -4.25 5.74 20.17
CA HIS A 301 -4.86 4.69 21.00
C HIS A 301 -5.48 3.53 20.21
N ILE A 302 -5.47 3.61 18.89
CA ILE A 302 -5.86 2.51 18.01
C ILE A 302 -4.56 1.82 17.58
N THR A 303 -4.51 0.49 17.57
CA THR A 303 -3.39 -0.31 17.05
C THR A 303 -3.93 -1.39 16.12
N THR A 304 -3.07 -2.11 15.42
CA THR A 304 -3.42 -3.30 14.65
C THR A 304 -2.87 -4.57 15.31
N ASP A 305 -3.52 -5.72 15.11
CA ASP A 305 -2.94 -7.02 15.46
C ASP A 305 -1.65 -7.33 14.68
N TYR A 306 -1.49 -6.74 13.49
CA TYR A 306 -0.23 -6.74 12.75
C TYR A 306 0.93 -6.06 13.50
N GLU A 307 0.72 -4.84 14.01
CA GLU A 307 1.73 -4.10 14.78
C GLU A 307 2.07 -4.86 16.07
N LEU A 308 1.06 -5.42 16.74
CA LEU A 308 1.25 -6.22 17.95
C LEU A 308 2.09 -7.47 17.65
N LEU A 309 1.76 -8.21 16.59
CA LEU A 309 2.50 -9.40 16.17
C LEU A 309 3.95 -9.07 15.80
N ARG A 310 4.17 -7.98 15.05
CA ARG A 310 5.51 -7.53 14.66
C ARG A 310 6.34 -7.17 15.90
N HIS A 311 5.73 -6.48 16.87
CA HIS A 311 6.41 -6.10 18.10
C HIS A 311 6.76 -7.32 18.94
N SER A 312 5.83 -8.26 19.13
CA SER A 312 6.09 -9.50 19.87
C SER A 312 7.14 -10.38 19.18
N LEU A 313 7.17 -10.41 17.85
CA LEU A 313 8.20 -11.14 17.09
C LEU A 313 9.58 -10.51 17.28
N ALA A 314 9.67 -9.18 17.24
CA ALA A 314 10.93 -8.49 17.49
C ALA A 314 11.45 -8.76 18.92
N ALA A 315 10.58 -8.64 19.92
CA ALA A 315 10.92 -8.92 21.32
C ALA A 315 11.37 -10.38 21.51
N PHE A 316 10.68 -11.33 20.89
CA PHE A 316 11.06 -12.75 20.91
C PHE A 316 12.43 -13.01 20.26
N ARG A 317 12.75 -12.31 19.16
CA ARG A 317 14.08 -12.44 18.50
C ARG A 317 15.21 -11.85 19.33
N GLU A 318 14.93 -10.82 20.13
CA GLU A 318 15.89 -10.27 21.08
C GLU A 318 16.08 -11.19 22.30
N ASP A 319 14.98 -11.77 22.79
CA ASP A 319 14.94 -12.67 23.94
C ASP A 319 13.85 -13.73 23.76
N CYS A 320 14.26 -14.96 23.45
CA CYS A 320 13.33 -16.08 23.23
C CYS A 320 12.45 -16.40 24.46
N SER A 321 12.80 -15.95 25.66
CA SER A 321 11.95 -16.12 26.85
C SER A 321 10.64 -15.32 26.78
N GLN A 322 10.58 -14.30 25.91
CA GLN A 322 9.38 -13.48 25.66
C GLN A 322 8.39 -14.14 24.67
N TYR A 323 8.46 -15.45 24.48
CA TYR A 323 7.62 -16.19 23.54
C TYR A 323 6.11 -16.12 23.86
N LEU A 324 5.73 -15.84 25.11
CA LEU A 324 4.32 -15.84 25.55
C LEU A 324 3.49 -14.80 24.79
N ASP A 325 4.00 -13.58 24.63
CA ASP A 325 3.28 -12.53 23.91
C ASP A 325 3.14 -12.87 22.43
N LEU A 326 4.19 -13.44 21.82
CA LEU A 326 4.15 -13.90 20.43
C LEU A 326 3.13 -15.03 20.24
N ALA A 327 3.10 -16.00 21.16
CA ALA A 327 2.12 -17.08 21.16
C ALA A 327 0.69 -16.54 21.29
N HIS A 328 0.46 -15.57 22.17
CA HIS A 328 -0.83 -14.90 22.31
C HIS A 328 -1.26 -14.21 21.01
N GLN A 329 -0.37 -13.48 20.33
CA GLN A 329 -0.73 -12.84 19.06
C GLN A 329 -1.03 -13.87 17.94
N LEU A 330 -0.26 -14.96 17.87
CA LEU A 330 -0.48 -16.02 16.89
C LEU A 330 -1.79 -16.79 17.14
N ALA A 331 -2.15 -17.04 18.40
CA ALA A 331 -3.40 -17.71 18.75
C ALA A 331 -4.64 -16.96 18.23
N GLU A 332 -4.54 -15.64 18.12
CA GLU A 332 -5.61 -14.74 17.66
C GLU A 332 -5.73 -14.66 16.12
N ILE A 333 -4.82 -15.26 15.35
CA ILE A 333 -4.90 -15.31 13.88
C ILE A 333 -6.09 -16.19 13.48
N ARG A 334 -7.09 -15.59 12.82
CA ARG A 334 -8.34 -16.28 12.48
C ARG A 334 -8.30 -16.96 11.11
N ASP A 335 -7.68 -16.31 10.14
CA ASP A 335 -7.67 -16.69 8.72
C ASP A 335 -6.63 -15.82 7.97
N VAL A 336 -6.53 -15.98 6.65
CA VAL A 336 -5.71 -15.12 5.77
C VAL A 336 -6.04 -13.63 6.00
N PRO A 337 -5.06 -12.72 5.88
CA PRO A 337 -5.31 -11.30 6.10
C PRO A 337 -6.44 -10.75 5.23
N LEU A 338 -7.30 -9.93 5.83
CA LEU A 338 -8.42 -9.24 5.17
C LEU A 338 -9.43 -10.19 4.48
N SER A 339 -9.56 -11.43 4.97
CA SER A 339 -10.41 -12.45 4.33
C SER A 339 -11.87 -12.00 4.17
N GLY A 340 -12.48 -12.36 3.03
CA GLY A 340 -13.87 -12.00 2.74
C GLY A 340 -14.11 -10.52 2.42
N THR A 341 -13.06 -9.74 2.17
CA THR A 341 -13.17 -8.34 1.70
C THR A 341 -12.77 -8.18 0.25
N SER A 342 -13.07 -6.99 -0.32
CA SER A 342 -12.68 -6.60 -1.67
C SER A 342 -11.79 -5.35 -1.64
N TYR A 343 -10.84 -5.32 -0.71
CA TYR A 343 -9.93 -4.18 -0.51
C TYR A 343 -8.79 -4.23 -1.54
N GLU A 344 -9.10 -3.88 -2.80
CA GLU A 344 -8.17 -3.99 -3.93
C GLU A 344 -6.85 -3.25 -3.70
N TRP A 345 -6.88 -2.14 -2.97
CA TRP A 345 -5.69 -1.36 -2.63
C TRP A 345 -4.67 -2.17 -1.81
N ALA A 346 -5.10 -3.13 -0.99
CA ALA A 346 -4.23 -3.90 -0.12
C ALA A 346 -3.34 -4.90 -0.90
N ASP A 347 -3.83 -5.36 -2.05
CA ASP A 347 -3.04 -6.20 -2.96
C ASP A 347 -2.14 -5.35 -3.84
N LEU A 348 -2.64 -4.19 -4.32
CA LEU A 348 -1.89 -3.28 -5.19
C LEU A 348 -0.65 -2.69 -4.53
N ASP A 349 -0.70 -2.39 -3.23
CA ASP A 349 0.44 -1.83 -2.49
C ASP A 349 1.26 -2.88 -1.71
N GLY A 350 0.93 -4.17 -1.86
CA GLY A 350 1.63 -5.28 -1.22
C GLY A 350 1.34 -5.45 0.27
N THR A 351 0.33 -4.75 0.81
CA THR A 351 -0.11 -4.90 2.21
C THR A 351 -0.47 -6.35 2.54
N THR A 352 -1.27 -7.02 1.71
CA THR A 352 -1.66 -8.43 1.95
C THR A 352 -0.43 -9.32 2.07
N THR A 353 0.52 -9.19 1.14
CA THR A 353 1.78 -9.93 1.14
C THR A 353 2.60 -9.67 2.40
N ARG A 354 2.72 -8.40 2.82
CA ARG A 354 3.46 -8.03 4.03
C ARG A 354 2.85 -8.65 5.30
N LEU A 355 1.52 -8.67 5.41
CA LEU A 355 0.81 -9.28 6.54
C LEU A 355 1.06 -10.80 6.58
N ILE A 356 0.96 -11.48 5.42
CA ILE A 356 1.23 -12.92 5.28
C ILE A 356 2.66 -13.26 5.69
N ILE A 357 3.66 -12.57 5.12
CA ILE A 357 5.08 -12.84 5.41
C ILE A 357 5.36 -12.73 6.92
N THR A 358 4.81 -11.70 7.57
CA THR A 358 5.03 -11.47 9.00
C THR A 358 4.41 -12.59 9.84
N ALA A 359 3.19 -13.03 9.51
CA ALA A 359 2.55 -14.15 10.21
C ALA A 359 3.30 -15.47 10.00
N MET A 360 3.80 -15.71 8.78
CA MET A 360 4.57 -16.91 8.47
C MET A 360 5.90 -16.94 9.22
N GLN A 361 6.66 -15.84 9.23
CA GLN A 361 7.91 -15.73 9.98
C GLN A 361 7.69 -15.97 11.48
N ALA A 362 6.70 -15.30 12.07
CA ALA A 362 6.34 -15.49 13.47
C ALA A 362 5.96 -16.96 13.78
N SER A 363 5.17 -17.59 12.91
CA SER A 363 4.72 -18.97 13.09
C SER A 363 5.88 -19.96 12.98
N GLN A 364 6.76 -19.80 11.99
CA GLN A 364 7.92 -20.68 11.77
C GLN A 364 8.91 -20.57 12.93
N GLU A 365 9.31 -19.35 13.30
CA GLU A 365 10.29 -19.13 14.37
C GLU A 365 9.78 -19.63 15.73
N LEU A 366 8.49 -19.39 16.05
CA LEU A 366 7.92 -19.92 17.29
C LEU A 366 7.77 -21.44 17.26
N ALA A 367 7.43 -22.03 16.10
CA ALA A 367 7.32 -23.48 15.96
C ALA A 367 8.68 -24.18 16.10
N GLU A 368 9.74 -23.61 15.53
CA GLU A 368 11.12 -24.09 15.69
C GLU A 368 11.58 -23.99 17.15
N TYR A 369 11.30 -22.87 17.80
CA TYR A 369 11.59 -22.71 19.22
C TYR A 369 10.83 -23.73 20.07
N ALA A 370 9.53 -23.90 19.84
CA ALA A 370 8.71 -24.90 20.51
C ALA A 370 9.28 -26.31 20.33
N LYS A 371 9.76 -26.65 19.11
CA LYS A 371 10.49 -27.89 18.81
C LYS A 371 11.75 -28.04 19.65
N SER A 372 12.55 -26.99 19.77
CA SER A 372 13.80 -27.02 20.55
C SER A 372 13.59 -27.29 22.05
N VAL A 373 12.46 -26.82 22.61
CA VAL A 373 12.11 -27.00 24.03
C VAL A 373 11.13 -28.15 24.27
N GLY A 374 10.71 -28.87 23.23
CA GLY A 374 9.76 -29.98 23.33
C GLY A 374 8.35 -29.57 23.77
N ASN A 375 7.95 -28.31 23.55
CA ASN A 375 6.64 -27.80 23.98
C ASN A 375 5.58 -28.01 22.89
N VAL A 376 4.76 -29.05 23.05
CA VAL A 376 3.70 -29.44 22.11
C VAL A 376 2.63 -28.35 21.99
N GLU A 377 2.20 -27.76 23.10
CA GLU A 377 1.13 -26.76 23.10
C GLU A 377 1.55 -25.50 22.33
N LEU A 378 2.78 -25.04 22.57
CA LEU A 378 3.35 -23.89 21.88
C LEU A 378 3.52 -24.15 20.38
N MET A 379 3.97 -25.35 20.01
CA MET A 379 4.06 -25.79 18.61
C MET A 379 2.68 -25.77 17.94
N MET A 380 1.66 -26.32 18.59
CA MET A 380 0.30 -26.36 18.04
C MET A 380 -0.27 -24.97 17.79
N VAL A 381 -0.03 -24.01 18.68
CA VAL A 381 -0.42 -22.60 18.49
C VAL A 381 0.28 -22.02 17.25
N ALA A 382 1.60 -22.15 17.17
CA ALA A 382 2.40 -21.59 16.09
C ALA A 382 2.04 -22.18 14.72
N VAL A 383 2.01 -23.52 14.62
CA VAL A 383 1.68 -24.23 13.38
C VAL A 383 0.24 -23.94 12.95
N SER A 384 -0.73 -23.97 13.88
CA SER A 384 -2.13 -23.71 13.52
C SER A 384 -2.33 -22.30 12.98
N ALA A 385 -1.65 -21.30 13.56
CA ALA A 385 -1.71 -19.92 13.10
C ALA A 385 -1.14 -19.79 11.68
N GLY A 386 0.05 -20.35 11.43
CA GLY A 386 0.69 -20.33 10.12
C GLY A 386 -0.12 -21.07 9.06
N LEU A 387 -0.67 -22.25 9.37
CA LEU A 387 -1.48 -23.02 8.43
C LEU A 387 -2.86 -22.40 8.15
N ARG A 388 -3.41 -21.57 9.03
CA ARG A 388 -4.61 -20.77 8.70
C ARG A 388 -4.30 -19.73 7.62
N VAL A 389 -3.10 -19.15 7.66
CA VAL A 389 -2.66 -18.14 6.69
C VAL A 389 -2.14 -18.79 5.39
N MET A 390 -1.44 -19.91 5.51
CA MET A 390 -0.85 -20.64 4.40
C MET A 390 -0.97 -22.17 4.60
N PRO A 391 -2.12 -22.77 4.23
CA PRO A 391 -2.42 -24.18 4.52
C PRO A 391 -1.44 -25.22 3.92
N GLY A 392 -0.68 -24.83 2.90
CA GLY A 392 0.28 -25.70 2.20
C GLY A 392 1.74 -25.47 2.56
N ASN A 393 2.04 -24.82 3.70
CA ASN A 393 3.43 -24.60 4.11
C ASN A 393 4.08 -25.92 4.58
N GLU A 394 5.03 -26.43 3.81
CA GLU A 394 5.69 -27.73 4.05
C GLU A 394 6.50 -27.73 5.36
N GLU A 395 7.24 -26.66 5.66
CA GLU A 395 8.07 -26.56 6.85
C GLU A 395 7.26 -26.68 8.15
N LEU A 396 6.12 -26.00 8.24
CA LEU A 396 5.23 -26.09 9.40
C LEU A 396 4.60 -27.48 9.55
N LEU A 397 4.27 -28.14 8.43
CA LEU A 397 3.75 -29.50 8.42
C LEU A 397 4.82 -30.50 8.88
N GLU A 398 6.08 -30.34 8.47
CA GLU A 398 7.20 -31.15 8.93
C GLU A 398 7.46 -30.98 10.42
N ILE A 399 7.41 -29.74 10.94
CA ILE A 399 7.52 -29.48 12.38
C ILE A 399 6.38 -30.18 13.11
N GLN A 400 5.14 -30.05 12.65
CA GLN A 400 3.99 -30.73 13.25
C GLN A 400 4.18 -32.25 13.32
N GLN A 401 4.64 -32.87 12.22
CA GLN A 401 4.89 -34.31 12.15
C GLN A 401 5.99 -34.77 13.12
N SER A 402 7.01 -33.94 13.35
CA SER A 402 8.11 -34.28 14.26
C SER A 402 7.69 -34.45 15.73
N PHE A 403 6.52 -33.92 16.11
CA PHE A 403 5.93 -34.09 17.43
C PHE A 403 4.96 -35.27 17.54
N ILE A 404 4.58 -35.89 16.42
CA ILE A 404 3.75 -37.10 16.44
C ILE A 404 4.66 -38.28 16.84
N PRO A 405 4.38 -39.00 17.94
CA PRO A 405 5.21 -40.14 18.32
C PRO A 405 5.20 -41.21 17.22
N GLN A 406 6.37 -41.61 16.73
CA GLN A 406 6.55 -42.68 15.72
C GLN A 406 5.95 -44.05 16.12
N ALA A 407 5.46 -44.18 17.36
CA ALA A 407 4.80 -45.39 17.87
C ALA A 407 3.47 -45.73 17.18
N SER A 408 2.80 -44.78 16.51
CA SER A 408 1.53 -45.03 15.80
C SER A 408 1.70 -45.60 14.39
N LEU A 409 2.87 -45.42 13.75
CA LEU A 409 3.13 -45.92 12.38
C LEU A 409 3.63 -47.37 12.36
N SER A 410 4.30 -47.84 13.42
CA SER A 410 4.81 -49.22 13.49
C SER A 410 3.75 -50.28 13.84
N ARG A 411 2.57 -49.88 14.33
CA ARG A 411 1.48 -50.81 14.69
C ARG A 411 0.61 -51.21 13.48
N SER A 412 0.66 -50.46 12.38
CA SER A 412 -0.09 -50.78 11.15
C SER A 412 0.68 -51.70 10.18
N MET A 413 2.01 -51.83 10.31
CA MET A 413 2.81 -52.73 9.45
C MET A 413 3.03 -54.13 10.03
N LYS A 414 2.51 -54.43 11.24
CA LYS A 414 2.61 -55.76 11.87
C LYS A 414 1.31 -56.59 11.80
N THR A 415 0.29 -56.11 11.11
CA THR A 415 -1.00 -56.81 10.95
C THR A 415 -1.42 -56.97 9.48
N GLY A 416 -0.45 -56.97 8.55
CA GLY A 416 -0.68 -57.26 7.12
C GLY A 416 -0.19 -58.64 6.75
#